data_AF-A0A1J3HSJ4-F1
#
_entry.id   AF-A0A1J3HSJ4-F1
#
_cell.length_a   1.000
_cell.length_b   1.000
_cell.length_c   1.000
_cell.angle_alpha   90.00
_cell.angle_beta   90.00
_cell.angle_gamma   90.00
#
_symmetry.space_group_name_H-M   'P 1'
#
loop_
_entity.id
_entity.type
_entity.pdbx_description
1 polymer ?
#
loop_
_entity_poly.entity_id
_entity_poly.type
_entity_poly.pdbx_seq_one_letter_code
_entity_poly.pdbx_strand_id
1 'polypeptide(L)'
;DVVAGTSTGGLMTAMLTAPNETGRPLFAAKDIVPFYFQHSPKIFPQSGGLFGKLPKLPKLLSGPKYDGTYLRDILSKFLGETRLHQTLTNVVIPT
;
A
#
# COMPACT_ATOMS: atom_id res chain seq x y z
N ASP A 1 -14.88 -16.51 -10.56
CA ASP A 1 -13.82 -16.46 -9.53
C ASP A 1 -13.56 -15.03 -9.08
N VAL A 2 -13.01 -14.86 -7.88
CA VAL A 2 -12.82 -13.56 -7.18
C VAL A 2 -11.53 -13.57 -6.35
N VAL A 3 -10.86 -12.42 -6.23
CA VAL A 3 -9.78 -12.18 -5.26
C VAL A 3 -10.21 -11.10 -4.27
N ALA A 4 -10.09 -11.37 -2.97
CA ALA A 4 -10.54 -10.46 -1.92
C ALA A 4 -9.40 -10.08 -0.97
N GLY A 5 -9.39 -8.83 -0.51
CA GLY A 5 -8.38 -8.34 0.41
C GLY A 5 -8.79 -7.07 1.14
N THR A 6 -8.47 -7.00 2.44
CA THR A 6 -8.74 -5.83 3.28
C THR A 6 -7.42 -5.19 3.72
N SER A 7 -7.37 -3.85 3.79
CA SER A 7 -6.17 -3.10 4.19
C SER A 7 -4.96 -3.45 3.30
N THR A 8 -3.82 -3.85 3.88
CA THR A 8 -2.65 -4.35 3.13
C THR A 8 -2.98 -5.55 2.24
N GLY A 9 -3.99 -6.36 2.58
CA GLY A 9 -4.51 -7.40 1.69
C GLY A 9 -5.22 -6.84 0.46
N GLY A 10 -5.90 -5.70 0.60
CA GLY A 10 -6.50 -4.97 -0.54
C GLY A 10 -5.43 -4.38 -1.45
N LEU A 11 -4.33 -3.91 -0.87
CA LEU A 11 -3.14 -3.52 -1.63
C LEU A 11 -2.54 -4.71 -2.39
N MET A 12 -2.31 -5.83 -1.73
CA MET A 12 -1.81 -7.04 -2.39
C MET A 12 -2.75 -7.52 -3.50
N THR A 13 -4.07 -7.40 -3.29
CA THR A 13 -5.08 -7.69 -4.31
C THR A 13 -4.83 -6.82 -5.54
N ALA A 14 -4.76 -5.50 -5.39
CA ALA A 14 -4.50 -4.59 -6.50
C ALA A 14 -3.15 -4.88 -7.20
N MET A 15 -2.08 -5.17 -6.45
CA MET A 15 -0.77 -5.51 -7.02
C MET A 15 -0.81 -6.76 -7.92
N LEU A 16 -1.60 -7.77 -7.53
CA LEU A 16 -1.71 -9.05 -8.23
C LEU A 16 -2.74 -9.03 -9.38
N THR A 17 -3.71 -8.11 -9.35
CA THR A 17 -4.81 -8.11 -10.31
C THR A 17 -4.81 -6.91 -11.26
N ALA A 18 -4.05 -5.85 -10.98
CA ALA A 18 -3.91 -4.74 -11.92
C ALA A 18 -3.14 -5.21 -13.17
N PRO A 19 -3.64 -4.91 -14.39
CA PRO A 19 -2.93 -5.23 -15.61
C PRO A 19 -1.75 -4.27 -15.83
N ASN A 20 -0.66 -4.80 -16.38
CA ASN A 20 0.36 -4.01 -17.06
C ASN A 20 -0.01 -3.79 -18.54
N GLU A 21 0.86 -3.12 -19.30
CA GLU A 21 0.67 -2.80 -20.72
C GLU A 21 0.42 -4.03 -21.62
N THR A 22 0.82 -5.21 -21.19
CA THR A 22 0.65 -6.49 -21.90
C THR A 22 -0.52 -7.33 -21.40
N GLY A 23 -1.35 -6.79 -20.50
CA GLY A 23 -2.48 -7.52 -19.91
C GLY A 23 -2.06 -8.60 -18.92
N ARG A 24 -0.86 -8.52 -18.35
CA ARG A 24 -0.36 -9.42 -17.30
C ARG A 24 -0.39 -8.73 -15.93
N PRO A 25 -0.40 -9.48 -14.81
CA PRO A 25 -0.31 -8.87 -13.49
C PRO A 25 0.87 -7.91 -13.37
N LEU A 26 0.64 -6.74 -12.78
CA LEU A 26 1.66 -5.72 -12.55
C LEU A 26 2.78 -6.25 -11.63
N PHE A 27 2.44 -7.07 -10.63
CA PHE A 27 3.38 -7.74 -9.75
C PHE A 27 3.20 -9.26 -9.79
N ALA A 28 4.31 -10.00 -9.68
CA ALA A 28 4.25 -11.40 -9.30
C ALA A 28 4.15 -11.52 -7.76
N ALA A 29 3.59 -12.64 -7.27
CA ALA A 29 3.48 -12.87 -5.83
C ALA A 29 4.82 -12.80 -5.09
N LYS A 30 5.92 -13.22 -5.73
CA LYS A 30 7.28 -13.15 -5.18
C LYS A 30 7.78 -11.70 -4.96
N ASP A 31 7.20 -10.72 -5.65
CA ASP A 31 7.63 -9.32 -5.61
C ASP A 31 6.97 -8.55 -4.46
N ILE A 32 5.92 -9.10 -3.84
CA ILE A 32 5.19 -8.46 -2.73
C ILE A 32 6.09 -8.27 -1.51
N VAL A 33 6.85 -9.29 -1.13
CA VAL A 33 7.74 -9.22 0.04
C VAL A 33 8.85 -8.18 -0.17
N PRO A 34 9.60 -8.18 -1.29
CA PRO A 34 10.55 -7.10 -1.62
C PRO A 34 9.92 -5.71 -1.60
N PHE A 35 8.71 -5.55 -2.14
CA PHE A 35 7.98 -4.28 -2.10
C PHE A 35 7.79 -3.78 -0.66
N TYR A 36 7.32 -4.63 0.25
CA TYR A 36 7.14 -4.22 1.64
C TYR A 36 8.48 -3.92 2.33
N PHE A 37 9.55 -4.67 2.07
CA PHE A 37 10.86 -4.35 2.62
C PHE A 37 11.35 -2.96 2.20
N GLN A 38 11.15 -2.59 0.93
CA GLN A 38 11.58 -1.31 0.39
C GLN A 38 10.71 -0.14 0.85
N HIS A 39 9.39 -0.33 0.93
CA HIS A 39 8.44 0.77 1.13
C HIS A 39 7.94 0.91 2.57
N SER A 40 7.93 -0.15 3.38
CA SER A 40 7.39 -0.08 4.77
C SER A 40 8.07 0.97 5.65
N PRO A 41 9.40 1.19 5.61
CA PRO A 41 10.03 2.25 6.42
C PRO A 41 9.59 3.67 6.02
N LYS A 42 9.12 3.85 4.78
CA LYS A 42 8.64 5.14 4.26
C LYS A 42 7.14 5.32 4.45
N ILE A 43 6.38 4.23 4.40
CA ILE A 43 4.94 4.20 4.74
C ILE A 43 4.75 4.40 6.24
N PHE A 44 5.62 3.78 7.05
CA PHE A 44 5.56 3.77 8.51
C PHE A 44 6.88 4.26 9.13
N PRO A 45 7.27 5.53 8.90
CA PRO A 45 8.52 6.07 9.40
C PRO A 45 8.61 5.88 10.92
N GLN A 46 9.65 5.19 11.36
CA GLN A 46 9.98 5.05 12.78
C GLN A 46 11.00 6.12 13.14
N SER A 47 10.79 6.80 14.27
CA SER A 47 11.74 7.76 14.82
C SER A 47 13.01 7.02 15.25
N GLY A 48 14.06 7.04 14.43
CA GLY A 48 15.39 6.54 14.80
C GLY A 48 16.20 7.58 15.59
N GLY A 49 17.10 7.13 16.46
CA GLY A 49 18.04 7.99 17.20
C GLY A 49 17.48 8.68 18.46
N LEU A 50 18.10 9.78 18.88
CA LEU A 50 17.81 10.50 20.14
C LEU A 50 16.35 11.04 20.20
N PHE A 51 15.70 11.22 19.05
CA PHE A 51 14.30 11.63 18.93
C PHE A 51 13.28 10.53 19.28
N GLY A 52 13.69 9.25 19.38
CA GLY A 52 12.84 8.15 19.85
C GLY A 52 12.62 8.14 21.38
N LYS A 53 13.39 8.95 22.13
CA LYS A 53 13.31 9.06 23.60
C LYS A 53 12.41 10.18 24.10
N LEU A 54 11.87 11.02 23.21
CA LEU A 54 11.02 12.14 23.63
C LEU A 54 9.62 11.61 24.02
N PRO A 55 9.10 11.94 25.21
CA PRO A 55 7.78 11.48 25.63
C PRO A 55 6.74 11.92 24.60
N LYS A 56 5.96 10.95 24.11
CA LYS A 56 4.86 11.18 23.17
C LYS A 56 3.85 12.09 23.87
N LEU A 57 3.83 13.39 23.52
CA LEU A 57 2.71 14.30 23.82
C LEU A 57 1.40 13.59 23.44
N PRO A 58 0.27 13.82 24.15
CA PRO A 58 -0.91 12.98 24.02
C PRO A 58 -1.41 12.99 22.57
N LYS A 59 -1.18 11.87 21.89
CA LYS A 59 -1.46 11.61 20.46
C LYS A 59 -2.92 11.78 20.05
N LEU A 60 -3.80 12.10 20.99
CA LEU A 60 -5.22 12.22 20.76
C LEU A 60 -5.60 13.50 20.00
N LEU A 61 -4.75 14.53 20.02
CA LEU A 61 -5.06 15.85 19.45
C LEU A 61 -4.29 16.20 18.16
N SER A 62 -3.39 15.34 17.67
CA SER A 62 -2.49 15.67 16.54
C SER A 62 -2.77 14.91 15.23
N GLY A 63 -3.95 14.32 15.07
CA GLY A 63 -4.31 13.58 13.86
C GLY A 63 -3.69 12.17 13.78
N PRO A 64 -3.71 11.54 12.59
CA PRO A 64 -3.28 10.16 12.44
C PRO A 64 -1.77 10.00 12.68
N LYS A 65 -1.36 8.81 13.16
CA LYS A 65 0.06 8.49 13.43
C LYS A 65 0.95 8.63 12.19
N TYR A 66 0.38 8.45 11.00
CA TYR A 66 1.02 8.56 9.70
C TYR A 66 0.07 9.34 8.78
N ASP A 67 0.59 10.28 7.99
CA ASP A 67 -0.20 11.18 7.12
C ASP A 67 -0.76 10.47 5.88
N GLY A 68 -0.17 9.33 5.50
CA GLY A 68 -0.55 8.55 4.32
C GLY A 68 -0.06 9.12 2.99
N THR A 69 0.70 10.22 2.99
CA THR A 69 1.15 10.90 1.76
C THR A 69 2.02 9.98 0.91
N TYR A 70 3.02 9.34 1.52
CA TYR A 70 3.92 8.43 0.82
C TYR A 70 3.18 7.18 0.29
N LEU A 71 2.24 6.65 1.07
CA LEU A 71 1.43 5.51 0.65
C LEU A 71 0.60 5.87 -0.59
N ARG A 72 -0.08 7.02 -0.60
CA ARG A 72 -0.87 7.45 -1.76
C ARG A 72 0.02 7.66 -2.99
N ASP A 73 1.14 8.35 -2.85
CA ASP A 73 2.09 8.62 -3.94
C ASP A 73 2.61 7.32 -4.58
N ILE A 74 3.03 6.35 -3.77
CA ILE A 74 3.57 5.10 -4.30
C ILE A 74 2.49 4.24 -4.99
N LEU A 75 1.26 4.25 -4.48
CA LEU A 75 0.13 3.58 -5.12
C LEU A 75 -0.23 4.22 -6.47
N SER A 76 -0.29 5.55 -6.53
CA SER A 76 -0.53 6.28 -7.78
C SER A 76 0.55 6.01 -8.82
N LYS A 77 1.83 5.90 -8.41
CA LYS A 77 2.93 5.58 -9.32
C LYS A 77 2.82 4.19 -9.94
N PHE A 78 2.41 3.19 -9.17
CA PHE A 78 2.32 1.81 -9.67
C PHE A 78 1.01 1.52 -10.39
N LEU A 79 -0.12 1.99 -9.87
CA LEU A 79 -1.44 1.75 -10.47
C LEU A 79 -1.75 2.71 -11.61
N GLY A 80 -1.09 3.87 -11.67
CA GLY A 80 -1.36 4.91 -12.67
C GLY A 80 -2.85 5.26 -12.67
N GLU A 81 -3.45 5.25 -13.87
CA GLU A 81 -4.87 5.54 -14.10
C GLU A 81 -5.76 4.28 -14.11
N THR A 82 -5.24 3.14 -13.65
CA THR A 82 -5.98 1.86 -13.64
C THR A 82 -7.22 1.96 -12.76
N ARG A 83 -8.37 1.59 -13.32
CA ARG A 83 -9.68 1.54 -12.64
C ARG A 83 -10.04 0.11 -12.27
N LEU A 84 -10.93 -0.04 -11.29
CA LEU A 84 -11.36 -1.35 -10.79
C LEU A 84 -11.93 -2.28 -11.87
N HIS A 85 -12.66 -1.75 -12.86
CA HIS A 85 -13.21 -2.56 -13.95
C HIS A 85 -12.14 -3.09 -14.93
N GLN A 86 -10.89 -2.64 -14.81
CA GLN A 86 -9.77 -3.07 -15.65
C GLN A 86 -8.95 -4.18 -14.98
N THR A 87 -9.27 -4.59 -13.75
CA THR A 87 -8.56 -5.70 -13.09
C THR A 87 -8.74 -7.00 -13.87
N LEU A 88 -7.71 -7.85 -13.84
CA LEU A 88 -7.66 -9.13 -14.55
C LEU A 88 -8.68 -10.16 -14.04
N THR A 89 -9.26 -9.92 -12.87
CA THR A 89 -10.30 -10.75 -12.25
C THR A 89 -11.20 -9.88 -11.39
N ASN A 90 -12.33 -10.41 -10.93
CA ASN A 90 -13.22 -9.72 -10.01
C ASN A 90 -12.51 -9.53 -8.66
N VAL A 91 -12.53 -8.30 -8.13
CA VAL A 91 -11.90 -7.96 -6.86
C VAL A 91 -12.91 -7.52 -5.81
N VAL A 92 -12.66 -7.86 -4.55
CA VAL A 92 -13.43 -7.38 -3.39
C VAL A 92 -12.47 -6.71 -2.41
N ILE A 93 -12.54 -5.38 -2.33
CA ILE A 93 -11.71 -4.55 -1.45
C ILE A 93 -12.64 -3.70 -0.57
N PRO A 94 -12.93 -4.12 0.68
CA PRO A 94 -13.76 -3.36 1.59
C PRO A 94 -13.09 -2.05 2.05
N THR A 95 -13.91 -1.04 2.35
CA THR A 95 -13.49 0.28 2.86
C THR A 95 -13.90 0.49 4.30
#